data_AF-A0A3G6S5W1-F1
#
_entry.id   AF-A0A3G6S5W1-F1
#
_cell.length_a   1.000
_cell.length_b   1.000
_cell.length_c   1.000
_cell.angle_alpha   90.00
_cell.angle_beta   90.00
_cell.angle_gamma   90.00
#
_symmetry.space_group_name_H-M   'P 1'
#
loop_
_entity.id
_entity.type
_entity.pdbx_description
1 polymer ?
#
loop_
_entity_poly.entity_id
_entity_poly.type
_entity_poly.pdbx_seq_one_letter_code
_entity_poly.pdbx_strand_id
1 'polypeptide(L)'
;MKKGLLAAALFCSTFFFSQKNQNYLKIGYTSVCCGTASEKPVISYLKEFKRKNQIRSLEILMQKGMGREGEFELYVGTDFLTLTQKKRLIRGLTASISNQNNNKKSQNIGNINFDSTDIAHQEDLMNAKNLTIYKK
;
A
#
# COMPACT_ATOMS: atom_id res chain seq x y z
N MET A 1 9.74 -51.83 -20.60
CA MET A 1 9.93 -50.37 -20.78
C MET A 1 8.63 -49.61 -20.47
N LYS A 2 8.29 -49.37 -19.20
CA LYS A 2 7.13 -48.53 -18.79
C LYS A 2 7.30 -48.08 -17.33
N LYS A 3 8.34 -47.32 -16.99
CA LYS A 3 8.48 -46.75 -15.62
C LYS A 3 8.99 -45.31 -15.57
N GLY A 4 9.13 -44.63 -16.72
CA GLY A 4 9.70 -43.28 -16.78
C GLY A 4 8.71 -42.12 -16.92
N LEU A 5 7.40 -42.38 -17.03
CA LEU A 5 6.41 -41.34 -17.38
C LEU A 5 5.66 -40.73 -16.21
N LEU A 6 5.78 -41.28 -14.99
CA LEU A 6 5.04 -40.80 -13.81
C LEU A 6 5.79 -39.73 -13.00
N ALA A 7 7.10 -39.56 -13.20
CA ALA A 7 7.89 -38.58 -12.45
C ALA A 7 7.80 -37.14 -13.00
N ALA A 8 7.34 -36.96 -14.24
CA ALA A 8 7.24 -35.63 -14.87
C ALA A 8 5.95 -34.87 -14.52
N ALA A 9 4.91 -35.55 -14.04
CA ALA A 9 3.61 -34.93 -13.73
C ALA A 9 3.55 -34.25 -12.34
N LEU A 10 4.51 -34.51 -11.46
CA LEU A 10 4.51 -33.99 -10.08
C LEU A 10 5.23 -32.64 -9.90
N PHE A 11 5.84 -32.09 -10.95
CA PHE A 11 6.65 -30.87 -10.87
C PHE A 11 6.03 -29.61 -11.48
N CYS A 12 4.79 -29.67 -11.99
CA CYS A 12 4.19 -28.56 -12.75
C CYS A 12 3.27 -27.60 -11.96
N SER A 13 3.03 -27.80 -10.66
CA SER A 13 1.99 -27.05 -9.92
C SER A 13 2.51 -26.05 -8.88
N THR A 14 3.81 -25.76 -8.79
CA THR A 14 4.34 -24.76 -7.83
C THR A 14 4.54 -23.36 -8.42
N PHE A 15 3.91 -23.03 -9.55
CA PHE A 15 3.69 -21.64 -9.93
C PHE A 15 2.56 -21.04 -9.07
N PHE A 16 2.78 -20.97 -7.75
CA PHE A 16 1.98 -20.11 -6.89
C PHE A 16 2.36 -18.67 -7.22
N PHE A 17 1.64 -18.16 -8.21
CA PHE A 17 1.38 -16.77 -8.51
C PHE A 17 1.90 -15.81 -7.44
N SER A 18 2.81 -14.92 -7.85
CA SER A 18 2.83 -13.56 -7.32
C SER A 18 1.49 -12.90 -7.70
N GLN A 19 0.38 -13.30 -7.06
CA GLN A 19 -0.92 -12.66 -7.27
C GLN A 19 -0.77 -11.21 -6.83
N LYS A 20 -0.85 -10.30 -7.79
CA LYS A 20 -0.96 -8.87 -7.50
C LYS A 20 -2.24 -8.66 -6.68
N ASN A 21 -2.20 -7.70 -5.75
CA ASN A 21 -3.41 -7.38 -4.99
C ASN A 21 -4.46 -6.82 -5.95
N GLN A 22 -5.71 -7.24 -5.79
CA GLN A 22 -6.90 -6.65 -6.38
C GLN A 22 -7.39 -5.44 -5.58
N ASN A 23 -7.21 -5.41 -4.25
CA ASN A 23 -7.74 -4.34 -3.39
C ASN A 23 -6.63 -3.60 -2.63
N TYR A 24 -6.71 -2.26 -2.70
CA TYR A 24 -5.75 -1.36 -2.09
C TYR A 24 -6.42 -0.35 -1.18
N LEU A 25 -5.83 -0.14 0.00
CA LEU A 25 -6.14 1.02 0.84
C LEU A 25 -5.45 2.25 0.25
N LYS A 26 -6.23 3.32 0.05
CA LYS A 26 -5.78 4.59 -0.53
C LYS A 26 -5.40 5.60 0.55
N ILE A 27 -4.23 6.21 0.43
CA ILE A 27 -3.75 7.26 1.35
C ILE A 27 -3.32 8.47 0.51
N GLY A 28 -4.06 9.56 0.62
CA GLY A 28 -3.81 10.78 -0.15
C GLY A 28 -2.93 11.77 0.60
N TYR A 29 -1.93 12.32 -0.09
CA TYR A 29 -1.07 13.38 0.42
C TYR A 29 -1.38 14.66 -0.35
N THR A 30 -2.04 15.59 0.34
CA THR A 30 -2.43 16.88 -0.21
C THR A 30 -1.43 17.97 0.20
N SER A 31 -1.45 19.08 -0.52
CA SER A 31 -0.74 20.31 -0.20
C SER A 31 -1.72 21.39 0.28
N VAL A 32 -1.23 22.44 0.92
CA VAL A 32 -1.99 23.67 1.22
C VAL A 32 -1.24 24.86 0.64
N CYS A 33 0.02 25.04 1.06
CA CYS A 33 0.96 26.00 0.49
C CYS A 33 2.39 25.53 0.83
N CYS A 34 3.20 25.25 -0.19
CA CYS A 34 4.59 24.77 -0.09
C CYS A 34 4.75 23.25 0.12
N GLY A 35 3.83 22.44 -0.41
CA GLY A 35 4.01 21.00 -0.57
C GLY A 35 3.31 20.11 0.45
N THR A 36 3.55 18.80 0.32
CA THR A 36 2.86 17.76 1.07
C THR A 36 3.49 17.47 2.43
N ALA A 37 2.73 16.81 3.31
CA ALA A 37 3.29 16.14 4.47
C ALA A 37 4.31 15.06 4.07
N SER A 38 5.23 14.77 4.99
CA SER A 38 6.22 13.68 4.86
C SER A 38 5.55 12.31 4.89
N GLU A 39 5.97 11.40 4.00
CA GLU A 39 5.51 10.00 3.97
C GLU A 39 6.08 9.15 5.12
N LYS A 40 7.13 9.64 5.80
CA LYS A 40 7.93 8.84 6.74
C LYS A 40 7.11 8.18 7.87
N PRO A 41 6.18 8.86 8.57
CA PRO A 41 5.48 8.23 9.69
C PRO A 41 4.59 7.07 9.23
N VAL A 42 3.83 7.27 8.14
CA VAL A 42 2.98 6.23 7.55
C VAL A 42 3.82 5.05 7.04
N ILE A 43 4.90 5.31 6.30
CA ILE A 43 5.78 4.26 5.79
C ILE A 43 6.47 3.50 6.93
N SER A 44 6.90 4.20 7.99
CA SER A 44 7.50 3.58 9.18
C SER A 44 6.51 2.63 9.85
N TYR A 45 5.26 3.08 10.04
CA TYR A 45 4.19 2.25 10.57
C TYR A 45 3.94 1.02 9.68
N LEU A 46 3.87 1.17 8.35
CA LEU A 46 3.68 0.04 7.42
C LEU A 46 4.82 -0.98 7.50
N LYS A 47 6.08 -0.51 7.58
CA LYS A 47 7.26 -1.37 7.78
C LYS A 47 7.18 -2.13 9.10
N GLU A 48 6.78 -1.45 10.18
CA GLU A 48 6.61 -2.07 11.49
C GLU A 48 5.47 -3.09 11.49
N PHE A 49 4.33 -2.75 10.89
CA PHE A 49 3.19 -3.64 10.73
C PHE A 49 3.58 -4.92 9.97
N LYS A 50 4.29 -4.77 8.84
CA LYS A 50 4.84 -5.90 8.08
C LYS A 50 5.68 -6.82 8.97
N ARG A 51 6.63 -6.25 9.71
CA ARG A 51 7.54 -6.99 10.61
C ARG A 51 6.78 -7.71 11.72
N LYS A 52 5.88 -7.00 12.42
CA LYS A 52 5.10 -7.54 13.55
C LYS A 52 4.17 -8.68 13.14
N ASN A 53 3.63 -8.64 11.93
CA ASN A 53 2.72 -9.66 11.42
C ASN A 53 3.42 -10.71 10.53
N GLN A 54 4.75 -10.70 10.45
CA GLN A 54 5.56 -11.65 9.66
C GLN A 54 5.13 -11.74 8.18
N ILE A 55 4.70 -10.61 7.61
CA ILE A 55 4.25 -10.53 6.21
C ILE A 55 5.49 -10.55 5.30
N ARG A 56 5.57 -11.50 4.37
CA ARG A 56 6.71 -11.65 3.43
C ARG A 56 6.91 -10.41 2.56
N SER A 57 5.84 -9.94 1.93
CA SER A 57 5.83 -8.77 1.06
C SER A 57 4.59 -7.93 1.30
N LEU A 58 4.77 -6.63 1.50
CA LEU A 58 3.69 -5.65 1.56
C LEU A 58 3.82 -4.80 0.30
N GLU A 59 2.87 -4.94 -0.62
CA GLU A 59 2.86 -4.15 -1.85
C GLU A 59 2.40 -2.73 -1.52
N ILE A 60 3.21 -1.76 -1.92
CA ILE A 60 2.90 -0.34 -1.81
C ILE A 60 3.17 0.28 -3.17
N LEU A 61 2.14 0.88 -3.76
CA LEU A 61 2.25 1.64 -4.99
C LEU A 61 2.16 3.13 -4.67
N MET A 62 2.80 3.96 -5.48
CA MET A 62 2.77 5.41 -5.37
C MET A 62 2.37 6.01 -6.72
N GLN A 63 1.32 6.82 -6.71
CA GLN A 63 0.92 7.62 -7.86
C GLN A 63 1.29 9.08 -7.61
N LYS A 64 2.11 9.64 -8.49
CA LYS A 64 2.58 11.04 -8.39
C LYS A 64 1.89 11.95 -9.40
N GLY A 65 2.00 13.26 -9.17
CA GLY A 65 1.46 14.26 -10.09
C GLY A 65 -0.04 14.44 -9.94
N MET A 66 -0.55 14.28 -8.71
CA MET A 66 -1.95 14.51 -8.37
C MET A 66 -2.29 16.00 -8.21
N GLY A 67 -1.28 16.87 -8.30
CA GLY A 67 -1.43 18.32 -8.20
C GLY A 67 -0.14 19.07 -8.55
N ARG A 68 -0.07 20.35 -8.15
CA ARG A 68 1.00 21.28 -8.55
C ARG A 68 2.16 21.35 -7.56
N GLU A 69 1.95 20.93 -6.31
CA GLU A 69 2.94 21.07 -5.23
C GLU A 69 3.57 19.73 -4.80
N GLY A 70 3.37 18.70 -5.61
CA GLY A 70 3.95 17.37 -5.37
C GLY A 70 2.99 16.40 -4.68
N GLU A 71 1.69 16.62 -4.78
CA GLU A 71 0.63 15.73 -4.30
C GLU A 71 0.76 14.34 -4.91
N PHE A 72 0.53 13.35 -4.07
CA PHE A 72 0.65 11.94 -4.43
C PHE A 72 -0.31 11.09 -3.61
N GLU A 73 -0.54 9.88 -4.09
CA GLU A 73 -1.33 8.87 -3.38
C GLU A 73 -0.46 7.62 -3.16
N LEU A 74 -0.64 7.00 -2.00
CA LEU A 74 -0.11 5.67 -1.72
C LEU A 74 -1.24 4.66 -1.74
N TYR A 75 -0.97 3.50 -2.34
CA TYR A 75 -1.89 2.38 -2.41
C TYR A 75 -1.25 1.18 -1.73
N VAL A 76 -1.88 0.69 -0.67
CA VAL A 76 -1.36 -0.42 0.15
C VAL A 76 -2.19 -1.67 -0.12
N GLY A 77 -1.58 -2.70 -0.70
CA GLY A 77 -2.26 -3.96 -1.01
C GLY A 77 -2.69 -4.70 0.26
N THR A 78 -3.90 -5.26 0.27
CA THR A 78 -4.47 -5.88 1.48
C THR A 78 -4.99 -7.30 1.34
N ASP A 79 -4.97 -7.91 0.16
CA ASP A 79 -5.66 -9.18 -0.08
C ASP A 79 -5.02 -10.38 0.60
N PHE A 80 -3.71 -10.30 0.85
CA PHE A 80 -2.98 -11.32 1.61
C PHE A 80 -3.19 -11.20 3.12
N LEU A 81 -3.93 -10.19 3.61
CA LEU A 81 -4.19 -9.99 5.03
C LEU A 81 -5.46 -10.72 5.46
N THR A 82 -5.39 -11.35 6.64
CA THR A 82 -6.61 -11.80 7.34
C THR A 82 -7.48 -10.60 7.73
N LEU A 83 -8.78 -10.83 7.94
CA LEU A 83 -9.71 -9.77 8.39
C LEU A 83 -9.23 -9.05 9.65
N THR A 84 -8.66 -9.79 10.60
CA THR A 84 -8.10 -9.21 11.85
C THR A 84 -6.88 -8.34 11.58
N GLN A 85 -5.98 -8.78 10.70
CA GLN A 85 -4.81 -7.99 10.29
C GLN A 85 -5.24 -6.73 9.54
N LYS A 86 -6.21 -6.82 8.62
CA LYS A 86 -6.77 -5.67 7.89
C LYS A 86 -7.39 -4.64 8.86
N LYS A 87 -8.17 -5.08 9.84
CA LYS A 87 -8.72 -4.20 10.89
C LYS A 87 -7.63 -3.51 11.72
N ARG A 88 -6.56 -4.23 12.08
CA ARG A 88 -5.42 -3.66 12.81
C ARG A 88 -4.62 -2.67 11.96
N LEU A 89 -4.46 -2.96 10.67
CA LEU A 89 -3.82 -2.08 9.71
C LEU A 89 -4.57 -0.76 9.60
N ILE A 90 -5.88 -0.82 9.34
CA ILE A 90 -6.76 0.35 9.24
C ILE A 90 -6.69 1.19 10.52
N ARG A 91 -6.79 0.56 11.70
CA ARG A 91 -6.72 1.28 12.97
C ARG A 91 -5.38 1.99 13.16
N GLY A 92 -4.27 1.33 12.87
CA GLY A 92 -2.96 1.93 13.04
C GLY A 92 -2.63 3.00 12.00
N LEU A 93 -3.08 2.84 10.75
CA LEU A 93 -3.02 3.91 9.74
C LEU A 93 -3.80 5.14 10.21
N THR A 94 -5.05 4.95 10.64
CA THR A 94 -5.91 6.04 11.14
C THR A 94 -5.22 6.79 12.29
N ALA A 95 -4.67 6.05 13.26
CA ALA A 95 -3.97 6.65 14.40
C ALA A 95 -2.69 7.38 13.99
N SER A 96 -1.86 6.78 13.13
CA SER A 96 -0.61 7.38 12.66
C SER A 96 -0.85 8.66 11.87
N ILE A 97 -1.84 8.66 10.98
CA ILE A 97 -2.23 9.79 10.14
C ILE A 97 -2.84 10.91 10.97
N SER A 98 -3.79 10.58 11.86
CA SER A 98 -4.39 11.56 12.77
C SER A 98 -3.33 12.24 13.64
N ASN A 99 -2.43 11.45 14.22
CA ASN A 99 -1.32 11.98 15.00
C ASN A 99 -0.40 12.89 14.17
N GLN A 100 -0.10 12.53 12.92
CA GLN A 100 0.74 13.35 12.05
C GLN A 100 0.05 14.67 11.66
N ASN A 101 -1.23 14.63 11.30
CA ASN A 101 -1.99 15.83 10.94
C ASN A 101 -2.14 16.79 12.13
N ASN A 102 -2.36 16.26 13.34
CA ASN A 102 -2.54 17.06 14.55
C ASN A 102 -1.24 17.68 15.07
N ASN A 103 -0.09 17.04 14.80
CA ASN A 103 1.24 17.50 15.26
C ASN A 103 2.07 18.14 14.14
N LYS A 104 1.43 18.68 13.09
CA LYS A 104 2.15 19.32 11.98
C LYS A 104 2.87 20.58 12.46
N LYS A 105 4.12 20.75 12.01
CA LYS A 105 4.99 21.88 12.38
C LYS A 105 4.45 23.24 11.92
N SER A 106 3.66 23.25 10.84
CA SER A 106 3.09 24.45 10.26
C SER A 106 1.74 24.13 9.62
N GLN A 107 0.82 25.09 9.67
CA GLN A 107 -0.48 25.00 9.01
C GLN A 107 -0.39 25.04 7.49
N ASN A 108 0.75 25.48 6.94
CA ASN A 108 0.97 25.56 5.49
C ASN A 108 1.29 24.20 4.86
N ILE A 109 1.76 23.23 5.66
CA ILE A 109 1.97 21.86 5.19
C ILE A 109 0.62 21.19 4.98
N GLY A 110 0.43 20.56 3.83
CA GLY A 110 -0.82 19.87 3.53
C GLY A 110 -1.09 18.63 4.38
N ASN A 111 -2.31 18.12 4.28
CA ASN A 111 -2.80 17.05 5.14
C ASN A 111 -2.70 15.68 4.46
N ILE A 112 -2.69 14.64 5.28
CA ILE A 112 -2.81 13.25 4.83
C ILE A 112 -4.26 12.82 5.03
N ASN A 113 -4.87 12.31 3.96
CA ASN A 113 -6.26 11.84 3.95
C ASN A 113 -6.28 10.32 3.87
N PHE A 114 -7.12 9.70 4.69
CA PHE A 114 -7.33 8.26 4.70
C PHE A 114 -8.78 7.95 5.02
N ASP A 115 -9.45 7.28 4.08
CA ASP A 115 -10.77 6.70 4.26
C ASP A 115 -10.64 5.19 4.05
N SER A 116 -10.98 4.41 5.08
CA SER A 116 -10.89 2.95 5.02
C SER A 116 -11.98 2.31 4.13
N THR A 117 -12.97 3.08 3.71
CA THR A 117 -14.05 2.65 2.82
C THR A 117 -13.77 2.98 1.36
N ASP A 118 -12.86 3.91 1.08
CA ASP A 118 -12.36 4.23 -0.25
C ASP A 118 -11.29 3.21 -0.67
N ILE A 119 -11.74 2.11 -1.27
CA ILE A 119 -10.89 1.02 -1.73
C ILE A 119 -10.60 1.22 -3.22
N ALA A 120 -9.32 1.31 -3.57
CA ALA A 120 -8.89 1.33 -4.96
C ALA A 120 -8.73 -0.11 -5.48
N HIS A 121 -9.20 -0.35 -6.70
CA HIS A 121 -9.09 -1.65 -7.36
C HIS A 121 -7.92 -1.68 -8.35
N GLN A 122 -7.32 -2.87 -8.51
CA GLN A 122 -6.15 -3.03 -9.39
C GLN A 122 -6.42 -2.57 -10.83
N GLU A 123 -7.63 -2.80 -11.34
CA GLU A 123 -8.04 -2.40 -12.69
C GLU A 123 -7.96 -0.88 -12.91
N ASP A 124 -8.33 -0.09 -11.89
CA ASP A 124 -8.23 1.37 -11.93
C ASP A 124 -6.76 1.81 -11.92
N LEU A 125 -5.95 1.14 -11.09
CA LEU A 125 -4.53 1.44 -10.93
C LEU A 125 -3.72 1.07 -12.18
N MET A 126 -4.10 0.03 -12.91
CA MET A 126 -3.41 -0.35 -14.15
C MET A 126 -3.49 0.71 -15.24
N ASN A 127 -4.52 1.55 -15.20
CA ASN A 127 -4.72 2.66 -16.13
C ASN A 127 -4.24 4.01 -15.57
N ALA A 128 -3.80 4.04 -14.31
CA ALA A 128 -3.35 5.24 -13.64
C ALA A 128 -2.02 5.73 -14.21
N LYS A 129 -1.96 7.02 -14.57
CA LYS A 129 -0.72 7.66 -15.00
C LYS A 129 0.22 7.83 -13.81
N ASN A 130 1.53 7.75 -14.05
CA ASN A 130 2.58 7.99 -13.05
C ASN A 130 2.52 7.08 -11.81
N LEU A 131 1.97 5.87 -11.96
CA LEU A 131 1.97 4.86 -10.91
C LEU A 131 3.29 4.09 -10.90
N THR A 132 3.89 3.96 -9.72
CA THR A 132 5.17 3.27 -9.53
C THR A 132 5.15 2.41 -8.29
N ILE A 133 5.99 1.37 -8.24
CA ILE A 133 6.20 0.60 -7.01
C ILE A 133 7.03 1.45 -6.04
N TYR A 134 6.55 1.58 -4.81
CA TYR A 134 7.30 2.25 -3.74
C TYR A 134 8.54 1.42 -3.38
N LYS A 135 9.73 1.94 -3.69
CA LYS A 135 11.02 1.30 -3.42
C LYS A 135 11.85 2.23 -2.50
N LYS A 136 11.63 2.19 -1.19
CA LYS A 136 12.42 2.98 -0.22
C LYS A 136 12.45 2.33 1.17
#